data_AF-A0A2V8V505-F1
#
_entry.id   AF-A0A2V8V505-F1
#
_cell.length_a   1.000
_cell.length_b   1.000
_cell.length_c   1.000
_cell.angle_alpha   90.00
_cell.angle_beta   90.00
_cell.angle_gamma   90.00
#
_symmetry.space_group_name_H-M   'P 1'
#
loop_
_entity.id
_entity.type
_entity.pdbx_description
1 polymer ?
#
loop_
_entity_poly.entity_id
_entity_poly.type
_entity_poly.pdbx_seq_one_letter_code
_entity_poly.pdbx_strand_id
1 'polypeptide(L)'
;MKKTIYSLDPWRQLLLAANRRYLEFISTIEEDKAGTDKLNKISQPVEENDCNYRGFNFFDPQDEKLFESLVSGEFNISGFQNKDLRRRLSDRNSGQISRTMKRLRVHGLIKKGWPPTSTTSPHSANRSSPSA
;
A
#
# COMPACT_ATOMS: atom_id res chain seq x y z
N MET A 1 10.46 12.89 -13.51
CA MET A 1 10.38 14.23 -14.15
C MET A 1 11.71 14.94 -13.93
N LYS A 2 12.27 15.62 -14.93
CA LYS A 2 13.52 16.38 -14.75
C LYS A 2 13.22 17.67 -13.95
N LYS A 3 14.13 18.12 -13.09
CA LYS A 3 13.96 19.37 -12.31
C LYS A 3 14.38 20.55 -13.18
N THR A 4 13.54 20.95 -14.15
CA THR A 4 13.78 22.06 -15.08
C THR A 4 12.59 22.99 -15.15
N ILE A 5 12.79 24.23 -15.64
CA ILE A 5 11.71 25.21 -15.84
C ILE A 5 10.57 24.69 -16.74
N TYR A 6 10.91 23.85 -17.73
CA TYR A 6 9.94 23.22 -18.64
C TYR A 6 9.05 22.17 -17.96
N SER A 7 9.41 21.75 -16.75
CA SER A 7 8.59 20.83 -15.97
C SER A 7 7.57 21.54 -15.08
N LEU A 8 7.63 22.87 -14.94
CA LEU A 8 6.74 23.61 -14.03
C LEU A 8 5.24 23.38 -14.33
N ASP A 9 4.85 23.33 -15.59
CA ASP A 9 3.45 23.09 -15.99
C ASP A 9 2.96 21.69 -15.60
N PRO A 10 3.65 20.60 -15.96
CA PRO A 10 3.33 19.27 -15.47
C PRO A 10 3.27 19.16 -13.94
N TRP A 11 4.18 19.84 -13.23
CA TRP A 11 4.18 19.86 -11.76
C TRP A 11 2.97 20.59 -11.18
N ARG A 12 2.61 21.75 -11.75
CA ARG A 12 1.41 22.51 -11.35
C ARG A 12 0.16 21.65 -11.45
N GLN A 13 -0.01 20.93 -12.57
CA GLN A 13 -1.16 20.05 -12.78
C GLN A 13 -1.20 18.91 -11.75
N LEU A 14 -0.05 18.27 -11.49
CA LEU A 14 0.05 17.18 -10.51
C LEU A 14 -0.28 17.65 -9.09
N LEU A 15 0.25 18.80 -8.68
CA LEU A 15 0.00 19.38 -7.36
C LEU A 15 -1.47 19.80 -7.21
N LEU A 16 -2.05 20.43 -8.23
CA LEU A 16 -3.47 20.79 -8.22
C LEU A 16 -4.38 19.56 -8.10
N ALA A 17 -4.07 18.49 -8.85
CA ALA A 17 -4.80 17.22 -8.77
C ALA A 17 -4.65 16.53 -7.41
N ALA A 18 -3.49 16.66 -6.75
CA ALA A 18 -3.30 16.17 -5.39
C ALA A 18 -4.15 16.95 -4.38
N ASN A 19 -4.11 18.29 -4.42
CA ASN A 19 -4.89 19.15 -3.53
C ASN A 19 -6.40 18.92 -3.69
N ARG A 20 -6.88 18.80 -4.93
CA ARG A 20 -8.31 18.52 -5.20
C ARG A 20 -8.77 17.21 -4.55
N ARG A 21 -8.03 16.11 -4.77
CA ARG A 21 -8.36 14.81 -4.16
C ARG A 21 -8.35 14.87 -2.64
N TYR A 22 -7.44 15.66 -2.06
CA TYR A 22 -7.38 15.85 -0.61
C TYR A 22 -8.59 16.62 -0.06
N LEU A 23 -9.02 17.69 -0.72
CA LEU A 23 -10.22 18.44 -0.34
C LEU A 23 -11.49 17.60 -0.51
N GLU A 24 -11.60 16.86 -1.62
CA GLU A 24 -12.70 15.90 -1.84
C GLU A 24 -12.74 14.88 -0.69
N PHE A 25 -11.60 14.31 -0.30
CA PHE A 25 -11.51 13.40 0.85
C PHE A 25 -12.00 14.07 2.16
N ILE A 26 -11.52 15.26 2.50
CA ILE A 26 -11.97 15.97 3.73
C ILE A 26 -13.49 16.21 3.69
N SER A 27 -14.04 16.61 2.53
CA SER A 27 -15.48 16.83 2.40
C SER A 27 -16.33 15.57 2.58
N THR A 28 -15.75 14.38 2.41
CA THR A 28 -16.46 13.11 2.69
C THR A 28 -16.54 12.76 4.17
N ILE A 29 -15.82 13.49 5.03
CA ILE A 29 -15.86 13.30 6.49
C ILE A 29 -17.11 14.01 7.02
N GLU A 30 -18.28 13.43 6.80
CA GLU A 30 -19.53 13.81 7.46
C GLU A 30 -20.08 12.62 8.27
N GLU A 31 -20.48 12.93 9.52
CA GLU A 31 -21.03 12.05 10.58
C GLU A 31 -20.12 10.93 11.15
N ASP A 32 -19.76 11.08 12.43
CA ASP A 32 -18.92 10.16 13.22
C ASP A 32 -19.44 8.71 13.28
N LYS A 33 -20.76 8.52 13.15
CA LYS A 33 -21.42 7.21 13.28
C LYS A 33 -20.97 6.21 12.20
N ALA A 34 -20.83 6.68 10.95
CA ALA A 34 -20.35 5.83 9.86
C ALA A 34 -18.88 5.40 10.06
N GLY A 35 -18.11 6.19 10.81
CA GLY A 35 -16.74 5.85 11.21
C GLY A 35 -16.70 4.70 12.21
N THR A 36 -17.55 4.76 13.25
CA THR A 36 -17.59 3.75 14.32
C THR A 36 -17.99 2.37 13.79
N ASP A 37 -18.98 2.28 12.90
CA ASP A 37 -19.42 0.99 12.34
C ASP A 37 -18.33 0.34 11.48
N LYS A 38 -17.61 1.14 10.69
CA LYS A 38 -16.46 0.67 9.91
C LYS A 38 -15.33 0.20 10.82
N LEU A 39 -15.05 0.95 11.89
CA LEU A 39 -14.03 0.58 12.88
C LEU A 39 -14.38 -0.77 13.53
N ASN A 40 -15.62 -0.91 14.00
CA ASN A 40 -16.12 -2.15 14.58
C ASN A 40 -15.98 -3.32 13.60
N LYS A 41 -16.36 -3.13 12.33
CA LYS A 41 -16.22 -4.16 11.30
C LYS A 41 -14.78 -4.63 11.11
N ILE A 42 -13.81 -3.71 11.10
CA ILE A 42 -12.39 -4.04 10.92
C ILE A 42 -11.79 -4.73 12.16
N SER A 43 -12.35 -4.45 13.34
CA SER A 43 -11.93 -5.08 14.59
C SER A 43 -12.49 -6.49 14.79
N GLN A 44 -13.55 -6.88 14.07
CA GLN A 44 -14.05 -8.26 14.11
C GLN A 44 -13.18 -9.22 13.29
N PRO A 45 -13.07 -10.50 13.68
CA PRO A 45 -12.40 -11.51 12.87
C PRO A 45 -13.16 -11.79 11.56
N VAL A 46 -12.44 -12.22 10.53
CA VAL A 46 -13.00 -12.62 9.23
C VAL A 46 -12.48 -13.99 8.84
N GLU A 47 -13.34 -14.85 8.32
CA GLU A 47 -12.99 -16.18 7.83
C GLU A 47 -12.88 -16.19 6.30
N GLU A 48 -11.80 -16.77 5.78
CA GLU A 48 -11.58 -16.93 4.34
C GLU A 48 -10.87 -18.28 4.09
N ASN A 49 -11.46 -19.15 3.26
CA ASN A 49 -10.94 -20.50 2.94
C ASN A 49 -10.68 -21.34 4.21
N ASP A 50 -11.67 -21.44 5.10
CA ASP A 50 -11.61 -22.17 6.38
C ASP A 50 -10.48 -21.69 7.32
N CYS A 51 -9.91 -20.52 7.05
CA CYS A 51 -8.89 -19.88 7.88
C CYS A 51 -9.46 -18.64 8.54
N ASN A 52 -9.39 -18.59 9.88
CA ASN A 52 -9.79 -17.43 10.66
C ASN A 52 -8.66 -16.38 10.73
N TYR A 53 -8.96 -15.16 10.31
CA TYR A 53 -8.07 -14.01 10.39
C TYR A 53 -8.55 -13.05 11.48
N ARG A 54 -7.71 -12.85 12.51
CA ARG A 54 -7.97 -11.87 13.58
C ARG A 54 -8.28 -10.48 13.00
N GLY A 55 -9.25 -9.80 13.58
CA GLY A 55 -9.47 -8.37 13.35
C GLY A 55 -8.28 -7.52 13.82
N PHE A 56 -8.29 -6.25 13.44
CA PHE A 56 -7.28 -5.30 13.86
C PHE A 56 -7.67 -4.59 15.16
N ASN A 57 -6.70 -4.45 16.07
CA ASN A 57 -6.86 -3.67 17.27
C ASN A 57 -6.16 -2.32 17.09
N PHE A 58 -6.92 -1.24 16.95
CA PHE A 58 -6.36 0.10 16.72
C PHE A 58 -5.55 0.65 17.91
N PHE A 59 -5.71 0.06 19.10
CA PHE A 59 -4.96 0.43 20.31
C PHE A 59 -3.76 -0.50 20.58
N ASP A 60 -3.55 -1.51 19.74
CA ASP A 60 -2.37 -2.34 19.82
C ASP A 60 -1.20 -1.62 19.11
N PRO A 61 -0.03 -1.41 19.77
CA PRO A 61 1.07 -0.63 19.19
C PRO A 61 1.61 -1.17 17.86
N GLN A 62 1.42 -2.47 17.60
CA GLN A 62 1.86 -3.12 16.38
C GLN A 62 0.88 -2.90 15.23
N ASP A 63 -0.41 -2.90 15.51
CA ASP A 63 -1.45 -2.57 14.52
C ASP A 63 -1.50 -1.05 14.27
N GLU A 64 -1.29 -0.21 15.30
CA GLU A 64 -1.19 1.25 15.19
C GLU A 64 -0.08 1.69 14.22
N LYS A 65 1.18 1.26 14.46
CA LYS A 65 2.31 1.55 13.57
C LYS A 65 2.07 1.09 12.14
N LEU A 66 1.36 -0.02 11.96
CA LEU A 66 0.98 -0.49 10.64
C LEU A 66 0.04 0.50 9.95
N PHE A 67 -1.01 0.96 10.63
CA PHE A 67 -1.96 1.92 10.05
C PHE A 67 -1.31 3.28 9.78
N GLU A 68 -0.47 3.79 10.69
CA GLU A 68 0.32 5.00 10.44
C GLU A 68 1.17 4.87 9.18
N SER A 69 1.81 3.71 8.99
CA SER A 69 2.60 3.45 7.79
C SER A 69 1.74 3.43 6.52
N LEU A 70 0.53 2.86 6.58
CA LEU A 70 -0.40 2.74 5.45
C LEU A 70 -1.02 4.08 5.04
N VAL A 71 -1.30 4.96 5.99
CA VAL A 71 -1.90 6.29 5.75
C VAL A 71 -0.90 7.25 5.09
N SER A 72 0.39 6.89 5.03
CA SER A 72 1.41 7.66 4.34
C SER A 72 1.03 7.93 2.88
N GLY A 73 0.89 9.21 2.52
CA GLY A 73 0.38 9.65 1.23
C GLY A 73 1.16 9.12 0.01
N GLU A 74 2.43 8.76 0.16
CA GLU A 74 3.21 8.12 -0.91
C GLU A 74 2.57 6.81 -1.41
N PHE A 75 1.99 6.01 -0.50
CA PHE A 75 1.38 4.72 -0.83
C PHE A 75 0.05 4.89 -1.56
N ASN A 76 -0.66 5.99 -1.32
CA ASN A 76 -1.86 6.34 -2.10
C ASN A 76 -1.53 6.74 -3.54
N ILE A 77 -0.31 7.20 -3.82
CA ILE A 77 0.11 7.64 -5.16
C ILE A 77 0.71 6.47 -5.95
N SER A 78 1.69 5.76 -5.39
CA SER A 78 2.45 4.73 -6.10
C SER A 78 2.05 3.29 -5.76
N GLY A 79 1.17 3.10 -4.77
CA GLY A 79 1.04 1.81 -4.11
C GLY A 79 2.28 1.48 -3.28
N PHE A 80 2.33 0.25 -2.77
CA PHE A 80 3.43 -0.25 -1.95
C PHE A 80 3.66 -1.75 -2.15
N GLN A 81 4.88 -2.18 -1.88
CA GLN A 81 5.31 -3.58 -1.85
C GLN A 81 5.77 -3.98 -0.44
N ASN A 82 5.98 -5.28 -0.23
CA ASN A 82 6.49 -5.81 1.05
C ASN A 82 7.79 -5.11 1.49
N LYS A 83 8.72 -4.86 0.56
CA LYS A 83 9.98 -4.16 0.86
C LYS A 83 9.78 -2.73 1.40
N ASP A 84 8.70 -2.06 1.00
CA ASP A 84 8.40 -0.69 1.39
C ASP A 84 7.85 -0.66 2.81
N LEU A 85 6.92 -1.56 3.13
CA LEU A 85 6.42 -1.76 4.49
C LEU A 85 7.54 -2.20 5.45
N ARG A 86 8.42 -3.11 5.02
CA ARG A 86 9.55 -3.57 5.85
C ARG A 86 10.54 -2.45 6.20
N ARG A 87 10.65 -1.42 5.36
CA ARG A 87 11.50 -0.25 5.64
C ARG A 87 10.94 0.59 6.78
N ARG A 88 9.61 0.65 6.92
CA ARG A 88 8.90 1.40 7.97
C ARG A 88 8.68 0.56 9.24
N LEU A 89 8.48 -0.75 9.08
CA LEU A 89 8.28 -1.73 10.14
C LEU A 89 9.51 -2.63 10.26
N SER A 90 10.62 -2.07 10.72
CA SER A 90 11.93 -2.75 10.78
C SER A 90 11.97 -3.92 11.77
N ASP A 91 11.00 -3.99 12.67
CA ASP A 91 10.81 -5.04 13.67
C ASP A 91 10.20 -6.33 13.08
N ARG A 92 9.80 -6.34 11.80
CA ARG A 92 9.12 -7.48 11.17
C ARG A 92 9.92 -8.11 10.04
N ASN A 93 9.87 -9.43 9.97
CA ASN A 93 10.44 -10.20 8.88
C ASN A 93 9.52 -10.20 7.63
N SER A 94 10.08 -10.58 6.48
CA SER A 94 9.35 -10.60 5.19
C SER A 94 8.09 -11.49 5.21
N GLY A 95 8.14 -12.61 5.95
CA GLY A 95 7.02 -13.53 6.11
C GLY A 95 5.90 -12.96 6.97
N GLN A 96 6.22 -12.20 8.02
CA GLN A 96 5.26 -11.49 8.87
C GLN A 96 4.58 -10.36 8.10
N ILE A 97 5.33 -9.59 7.30
CA ILE A 97 4.75 -8.56 6.43
C ILE A 97 3.83 -9.18 5.39
N SER A 98 4.23 -10.29 4.75
CA SER A 98 3.38 -10.98 3.76
C SER A 98 2.05 -11.45 4.36
N ARG A 99 2.08 -12.01 5.58
CA ARG A 99 0.87 -12.40 6.32
C ARG A 99 0.02 -11.19 6.70
N THR A 100 0.64 -10.10 7.14
CA THR A 100 -0.04 -8.84 7.44
C THR A 100 -0.75 -8.29 6.19
N MET A 101 -0.08 -8.27 5.03
CA MET A 101 -0.68 -7.88 3.75
C MET A 101 -1.80 -8.82 3.30
N LYS A 102 -1.74 -10.12 3.61
CA LYS A 102 -2.85 -11.03 3.37
C LYS A 102 -4.04 -10.68 4.28
N ARG A 103 -3.80 -10.48 5.59
CA ARG A 103 -4.82 -10.06 6.55
C ARG A 103 -5.50 -8.75 6.12
N LEU A 104 -4.74 -7.74 5.73
CA LEU A 104 -5.27 -6.47 5.20
C LEU A 104 -6.19 -6.66 3.98
N ARG A 105 -5.86 -7.61 3.08
CA ARG A 105 -6.69 -7.92 1.90
C ARG A 105 -7.99 -8.62 2.27
N VAL A 106 -7.93 -9.57 3.20
CA VAL A 106 -9.10 -10.30 3.69
C VAL A 106 -10.10 -9.35 4.36
N HIS A 107 -9.60 -8.40 5.14
CA HIS A 107 -10.40 -7.34 5.75
C HIS A 107 -10.85 -6.24 4.77
N GLY A 108 -10.50 -6.34 3.48
CA GLY A 108 -10.91 -5.39 2.44
C GLY A 108 -10.22 -4.03 2.50
N LEU A 109 -9.16 -3.88 3.31
CA LEU A 109 -8.46 -2.60 3.52
C LEU A 109 -7.52 -2.25 2.36
N ILE A 110 -7.01 -3.25 1.65
CA ILE A 110 -6.10 -3.06 0.52
C ILE A 110 -6.48 -4.00 -0.62
N LYS A 111 -6.18 -3.58 -1.86
CA LYS A 111 -6.40 -4.39 -3.06
C LYS A 111 -5.06 -4.73 -3.72
N LYS A 112 -4.96 -5.92 -4.32
CA LYS A 112 -3.78 -6.29 -5.11
C LYS A 112 -3.79 -5.48 -6.41
N GLY A 113 -2.80 -4.60 -6.55
CA GLY A 113 -2.53 -3.89 -7.80
C GLY A 113 -1.80 -4.77 -8.81
N TRP A 114 -1.71 -4.29 -10.06
CA TRP A 114 -0.89 -4.91 -11.08
C TRP A 114 0.59 -4.81 -10.68
N PRO A 115 1.41 -5.87 -10.85
CA PRO A 115 2.83 -5.77 -10.58
C PRO A 115 3.42 -4.66 -11.47
N PRO A 116 4.29 -3.76 -10.93
CA PRO A 116 5.06 -2.91 -11.82
C PRO A 116 5.82 -3.84 -12.76
N THR A 117 5.68 -3.62 -14.07
CA THR A 117 6.44 -4.33 -15.09
C THR A 117 7.91 -4.18 -14.74
N SER A 118 8.48 -5.19 -14.08
CA SER A 118 9.89 -5.21 -13.78
C SER A 118 10.60 -5.22 -15.13
N THR A 119 11.43 -4.22 -15.35
CA THR A 119 12.49 -4.21 -16.34
C THR A 119 13.33 -5.47 -16.14
N THR A 120 12.94 -6.57 -16.76
CA THR A 120 13.80 -7.73 -16.94
C THR A 120 14.81 -7.31 -17.99
N SER A 121 15.97 -6.83 -17.55
CA SER A 121 17.11 -6.61 -18.44
C SER A 121 17.40 -7.92 -19.17
N PRO A 122 17.36 -7.96 -20.51
CA PRO A 122 17.73 -9.16 -21.27
C PRO A 122 19.26 -9.20 -21.33
N HIS A 123 19.90 -9.63 -20.25
CA HIS A 123 21.35 -9.84 -20.23
C HIS A 123 21.73 -11.06 -19.41
N SER A 124 21.23 -12.24 -19.82
CA SER A 124 21.88 -13.51 -19.49
C SER A 124 21.56 -14.64 -20.49
N ALA A 125 21.34 -14.30 -21.77
CA ALA A 125 21.18 -15.28 -22.83
C ALA A 125 22.20 -15.02 -23.94
N ASN A 126 23.49 -15.14 -23.61
CA ASN A 126 24.49 -15.41 -24.64
C ASN A 126 25.71 -16.15 -24.07
N ARG A 127 25.64 -17.48 -24.11
CA ARG A 127 26.78 -18.32 -24.49
C ARG A 127 26.24 -19.36 -25.45
N SER A 128 26.13 -18.97 -26.70
CA SER A 128 26.18 -19.88 -27.83
C SER A 128 27.47 -20.72 -27.76
N SER A 129 27.29 -22.04 -27.91
CA SER A 129 28.21 -23.04 -28.49
C SER A 129 28.87 -22.53 -29.80
N PRO A 130 29.78 -23.23 -30.54
CA PRO A 130 30.20 -24.65 -30.48
C PRO A 130 31.71 -24.89 -30.78
N SER A 131 32.20 -26.14 -30.77
CA SER A 131 32.96 -26.77 -31.88
C SER A 131 33.66 -28.09 -31.49
N ALA A 132 33.59 -29.05 -32.43
CA ALA A 132 34.35 -30.30 -32.59
C ALA A 132 33.97 -31.49 -31.69
#